data_AF-A0A944LKB1-F1
#
_entry.id   AF-A0A944LKB1-F1
#
_cell.length_a   1.000
_cell.length_b   1.000
_cell.length_c   1.000
_cell.angle_alpha   90.00
_cell.angle_beta   90.00
_cell.angle_gamma   90.00
#
_symmetry.space_group_name_H-M   'P 1'
#
loop_
_entity.id
_entity.type
_entity.pdbx_description
1 polymer ?
#
loop_
_entity_poly.entity_id
_entity_poly.type
_entity_poly.pdbx_seq_one_letter_code
_entity_poly.pdbx_strand_id
1 'polypeptide(L)'
;MNVRYFAAARAAAGMEEEQFDLPSGTTVSDLLQAVLAVERAEPPAGTPALPRILSRSSFLLNEVAVRDRSVALEPGDVVDVLPPFAGG
;
A
#
# COMPACT_ATOMS: atom_id res chain seq x y z
N MET A 1 -9.87 4.67 5.25
CA MET A 1 -9.07 3.42 5.29
C MET A 1 -7.65 3.74 5.73
N ASN A 2 -6.93 2.76 6.25
CA ASN A 2 -5.56 2.90 6.72
C ASN A 2 -4.61 2.04 5.87
N VAL A 3 -3.47 2.57 5.45
CA VAL A 3 -2.47 1.83 4.68
C VAL A 3 -1.18 1.75 5.49
N ARG A 4 -0.66 0.54 5.69
CA ARG A 4 0.59 0.31 6.42
C ARG A 4 1.66 -0.22 5.48
N TYR A 5 2.81 0.42 5.47
CA TYR A 5 3.91 0.09 4.58
C TYR A 5 5.02 -0.66 5.31
N PHE A 6 5.49 -1.76 4.69
CA PHE A 6 6.57 -2.57 5.25
C PHE A 6 7.80 -2.57 4.35
N ALA A 7 8.97 -2.77 4.95
CA ALA A 7 10.27 -2.93 4.27
C ALA A 7 10.51 -1.85 3.18
N ALA A 8 10.73 -2.27 1.92
CA ALA A 8 10.97 -1.36 0.80
C ALA A 8 9.81 -0.40 0.53
N ALA A 9 8.56 -0.80 0.79
CA ALA A 9 7.41 0.08 0.63
C ALA A 9 7.46 1.23 1.64
N ARG A 10 7.85 0.95 2.89
CA ARG A 10 8.05 2.00 3.91
C ARG A 10 9.15 2.97 3.49
N ALA A 11 10.27 2.46 3.02
CA ALA A 11 11.38 3.30 2.54
C ALA A 11 10.95 4.18 1.36
N ALA A 12 10.12 3.66 0.46
CA ALA A 12 9.62 4.40 -0.70
C ALA A 12 8.47 5.38 -0.37
N ALA A 13 7.61 5.03 0.59
CA ALA A 13 6.53 5.90 1.05
C ALA A 13 7.03 7.00 2.00
N GLY A 14 8.19 6.78 2.64
CA GLY A 14 8.76 7.70 3.64
C GLY A 14 8.06 7.68 5.00
N MET A 15 7.02 6.87 5.15
CA MET A 15 6.20 6.74 6.36
C MET A 15 5.78 5.29 6.57
N GLU A 16 5.46 4.94 7.81
CA GLU A 16 5.00 3.59 8.18
C GLU A 16 3.50 3.41 7.91
N GLU A 17 2.72 4.47 8.08
CA GLU A 17 1.26 4.43 8.02
C GLU A 17 0.72 5.71 7.37
N GLU A 18 -0.35 5.57 6.59
CA GLU A 18 -1.02 6.67 5.91
C GLU A 18 -2.55 6.47 5.92
N GLN A 19 -3.28 7.50 6.33
CA GLN A 19 -4.73 7.47 6.40
C GLN A 19 -5.35 8.11 5.16
N PHE A 20 -6.32 7.42 4.56
CA PHE A 20 -7.07 7.87 3.39
C PHE A 20 -8.54 8.04 3.74
N ASP A 21 -9.07 9.24 3.52
CA ASP A 21 -10.50 9.52 3.59
C ASP A 21 -11.13 9.30 2.21
N LEU A 22 -11.64 8.08 1.99
CA LEU A 22 -12.27 7.66 0.73
C LEU A 22 -13.69 7.13 1.03
N PRO A 23 -14.62 7.24 0.07
CA PRO A 23 -15.99 6.77 0.26
C PRO A 23 -16.06 5.28 0.60
N SER A 24 -17.05 4.88 1.40
CA SER A 24 -17.37 3.46 1.62
C SER A 24 -17.62 2.74 0.30
N GLY A 25 -17.16 1.50 0.19
CA GLY A 25 -17.24 0.73 -1.05
C GLY A 25 -16.08 0.96 -2.03
N THR A 26 -15.14 1.86 -1.70
CA THR A 26 -13.85 1.98 -2.42
C THR A 26 -13.13 0.65 -2.41
N THR A 27 -12.60 0.21 -3.55
CA THR A 27 -11.91 -1.08 -3.61
C THR A 27 -10.46 -0.98 -3.16
N VAL A 28 -9.81 -2.11 -2.85
CA VAL A 28 -8.36 -2.14 -2.63
C VAL A 28 -7.61 -1.56 -3.83
N SER A 29 -8.06 -1.84 -5.06
CA SER A 29 -7.44 -1.28 -6.26
C SER A 29 -7.51 0.25 -6.28
N ASP A 30 -8.67 0.82 -5.94
CA ASP A 30 -8.87 2.27 -5.90
C ASP A 30 -8.04 2.94 -4.79
N LEU A 31 -7.96 2.31 -3.61
CA LEU A 31 -7.08 2.76 -2.54
C LEU A 31 -5.61 2.79 -3.00
N LEU A 32 -5.15 1.77 -3.73
CA LEU A 32 -3.79 1.77 -4.28
C LEU A 32 -3.59 2.87 -5.33
N GLN A 33 -4.59 3.22 -6.12
CA GLN A 33 -4.51 4.40 -7.00
C GLN A 33 -4.42 5.69 -6.21
N ALA A 34 -5.19 5.84 -5.13
CA ALA A 34 -5.10 7.00 -4.24
C ALA A 34 -3.70 7.10 -3.62
N VAL A 35 -3.12 5.98 -3.17
CA VAL A 35 -1.73 5.92 -2.69
C VAL A 35 -0.77 6.43 -3.76
N LEU A 36 -0.92 6.01 -5.01
CA LEU A 36 -0.04 6.42 -6.11
C LEU A 36 -0.20 7.88 -6.53
N ALA A 37 -1.35 8.49 -6.27
CA ALA A 37 -1.65 9.88 -6.60
C ALA A 37 -1.02 10.88 -5.62
N VAL A 38 -0.62 10.45 -4.42
CA VAL A 38 0.06 11.31 -3.45
C VAL A 38 1.46 11.66 -3.95
N GLU A 39 1.73 12.95 -4.10
CA GLU A 39 3.07 13.46 -4.39
C GLU A 39 4.01 13.22 -3.20
N ARG A 40 5.12 12.52 -3.45
CA ARG A 40 6.13 12.19 -2.44
C ARG A 40 7.52 12.50 -2.97
N ALA A 41 8.46 12.73 -2.06
CA ALA A 41 9.87 12.89 -2.39
C ALA A 41 10.43 11.61 -3.04
N GLU A 42 11.56 11.74 -3.74
CA GLU A 42 12.27 10.59 -4.29
C GLU A 42 12.68 9.63 -3.17
N PRO A 43 12.53 8.31 -3.40
CA PRO A 43 12.91 7.31 -2.40
C PRO A 43 14.43 7.31 -2.21
N PRO A 44 14.94 6.85 -1.05
CA PRO A 44 16.37 6.76 -0.79
C PRO A 44 17.11 5.95 -1.87
N ALA A 45 18.37 6.30 -2.12
CA ALA A 45 19.20 5.59 -3.10
C ALA A 45 19.19 4.08 -2.85
N GLY A 46 18.95 3.30 -3.91
CA GLY A 46 18.81 1.84 -3.84
C GLY A 46 17.39 1.33 -3.55
N THR A 47 16.44 2.22 -3.25
CA THR A 47 15.02 1.86 -3.08
C THR A 47 14.25 2.11 -4.39
N PRO A 48 13.54 1.11 -4.96
CA PRO A 48 12.71 1.35 -6.13
C PRO A 48 11.55 2.32 -5.84
N ALA A 49 11.04 2.98 -6.88
CA ALA A 49 9.85 3.81 -6.75
C ALA A 49 8.63 3.01 -6.26
N LEU A 50 7.78 3.64 -5.44
CA LEU A 50 6.59 3.02 -4.85
C LEU A 50 5.69 2.29 -5.86
N PRO A 51 5.40 2.82 -7.07
CA PRO A 51 4.63 2.08 -8.09
C PRO A 51 5.23 0.72 -8.45
N ARG A 52 6.56 0.66 -8.58
CA ARG A 52 7.25 -0.59 -8.90
C ARG A 52 7.16 -1.58 -7.75
N ILE A 53 7.22 -1.10 -6.51
CA ILE A 53 7.08 -1.93 -5.32
C ILE A 53 5.65 -2.49 -5.24
N LEU A 54 4.63 -1.63 -5.30
CA LEU A 54 3.21 -2.04 -5.23
C LEU A 54 2.83 -3.08 -6.29
N SER A 55 3.42 -3.00 -7.49
CA SER A 55 3.18 -3.98 -8.56
C SER A 55 3.61 -5.41 -8.19
N ARG A 56 4.59 -5.56 -7.28
CA ARG A 56 5.14 -6.84 -6.85
C ARG A 56 4.76 -7.22 -5.42
N SER A 57 4.12 -6.31 -4.69
CA SER A 57 3.68 -6.52 -3.31
C SER A 57 2.49 -7.46 -3.22
N SER A 58 2.42 -8.16 -2.09
CA SER A 58 1.19 -8.77 -1.59
C SER A 58 0.49 -7.80 -0.63
N PHE A 59 -0.82 -7.97 -0.45
CA PHE A 59 -1.62 -7.10 0.40
C PHE A 59 -2.40 -7.93 1.41
N LEU A 60 -2.50 -7.42 2.63
CA LEU A 60 -3.42 -7.94 3.64
C LEU A 60 -4.52 -6.90 3.88
N LEU A 61 -5.77 -7.34 3.96
CA LEU A 61 -6.90 -6.56 4.43
C LEU A 61 -7.26 -7.09 5.81
N ASN A 62 -7.07 -6.28 6.85
CA ASN A 62 -7.29 -6.67 8.24
C ASN A 62 -6.60 -8.01 8.57
N GLU A 63 -5.30 -8.10 8.26
CA GLU A 63 -4.45 -9.28 8.46
C GLU A 63 -4.77 -10.50 7.56
N VAL A 64 -5.77 -10.39 6.67
CA VAL A 64 -6.16 -11.46 5.73
C VAL A 64 -5.64 -11.19 4.33
N ALA A 65 -5.01 -12.18 3.70
CA ALA A 65 -4.42 -12.03 2.36
C ALA A 65 -5.46 -11.68 1.29
N VAL A 66 -5.24 -10.57 0.59
CA VAL A 66 -6.07 -10.10 -0.52
C VAL A 66 -5.61 -10.75 -1.82
N ARG A 67 -6.43 -11.66 -2.34
CA ARG A 67 -6.23 -12.27 -3.68
C ARG A 67 -6.96 -11.50 -4.78
N ASP A 68 -8.10 -10.92 -4.44
CA ASP A 68 -8.92 -10.11 -5.31
C ASP A 68 -8.92 -8.66 -4.84
N ARG A 69 -8.36 -7.76 -5.66
CA ARG A 69 -8.24 -6.33 -5.35
C ARG A 69 -9.52 -5.54 -5.64
N SER A 70 -10.56 -6.18 -6.16
CA SER A 70 -11.90 -5.59 -6.32
C SER A 70 -12.73 -5.62 -5.03
N VAL A 71 -12.21 -6.24 -3.96
CA VAL A 71 -12.86 -6.24 -2.65
C VAL A 71 -13.06 -4.81 -2.15
N ALA A 72 -14.30 -4.52 -1.76
CA ALA A 72 -14.71 -3.24 -1.18
C ALA A 72 -14.14 -3.10 0.23
N LEU A 73 -13.77 -1.87 0.56
CA LEU A 73 -13.26 -1.49 1.87
C LEU A 73 -14.31 -0.71 2.66
N GLU A 74 -14.33 -0.96 3.95
CA GLU A 74 -15.13 -0.25 4.93
C GLU A 74 -14.31 0.81 5.67
N PRO A 75 -14.98 1.84 6.23
CA PRO A 75 -14.32 2.78 7.12
C PRO A 75 -13.62 2.07 8.28
N GLY A 76 -12.32 2.36 8.47
CA GLY A 76 -11.50 1.75 9.51
C GLY A 76 -10.70 0.53 9.05
N ASP A 77 -10.96 -0.01 7.87
CA ASP A 77 -10.18 -1.12 7.32
C ASP A 77 -8.71 -0.75 7.14
N VAL A 78 -7.85 -1.73 7.42
CA VAL A 78 -6.40 -1.62 7.34
C VAL A 78 -5.88 -2.47 6.19
N VAL A 79 -5.09 -1.86 5.31
CA VAL A 79 -4.41 -2.52 4.20
C VAL A 79 -2.90 -2.52 4.42
N ASP A 80 -2.33 -3.69 4.69
CA ASP A 80 -0.88 -3.86 4.81
C ASP A 80 -0.26 -4.10 3.43
N VAL A 81 0.79 -3.35 3.12
CA VAL A 81 1.59 -3.50 1.88
C VAL A 81 2.85 -4.29 2.20
N LEU A 82 2.95 -5.50 1.65
CA LEU A 82 4.06 -6.43 1.88
C LEU A 82 4.86 -6.63 0.58
N PRO A 83 5.94 -5.87 0.36
CA PRO A 83 6.87 -6.14 -0.73
C PRO A 83 7.43 -7.56 -0.63
N PRO A 84 7.82 -8.17 -1.76
CA PRO A 84 8.53 -9.44 -1.71
C PRO A 84 9.80 -9.24 -0.89
N PHE A 85 10.05 -10.15 0.06
CA PHE A 85 11.28 -10.13 0.84
C PHE A 85 12.47 -10.13 -0.13
N ALA A 86 13.33 -9.12 -0.03
CA ALA A 86 14.64 -9.12 -0.68
C ALA A 86 15.63 -10.00 0.12
N GLY A 87 15.17 -11.18 0.55
CA GLY A 87 16.00 -12.16 1.23
C GLY A 87 16.87 -12.88 0.21
N GLY A 88 18.10 -12.41 0.07
CA GLY A 88 19.22 -13.09 -0.56
C GLY A 88 20.43 -12.97 0.36
#